data_AF-A0A3N6DNI4-F1
#
_entry.id   AF-A0A3N6DNI4-F1
#
_cell.length_a   1.000
_cell.length_b   1.000
_cell.length_c   1.000
_cell.angle_alpha   90.00
_cell.angle_beta   90.00
_cell.angle_gamma   90.00
#
_symmetry.space_group_name_H-M   'P 1'
#
loop_
_entity.id
_entity.type
_entity.pdbx_description
1 polymer ?
#
loop_
_entity_poly.entity_id
_entity_poly.type
_entity_poly.pdbx_seq_one_letter_code
_entity_poly.pdbx_strand_id
1 'polypeptide(L)'
;MPPYDPSTFPPFAVTVDLVVLTVRRHALCALVVRRGETPFQGRWALPGGFVRADEDLGAAAARELVEETGLCAHDPAAPAVGNGAHLEQLATYGDPGRDPRMRVVSVAHLALAPDLPAPRAGGDANSARWASVEDLLGPGGGYTRDGEQSAPLAFDHAKILDDGVERARSKIEYSSLATAFCPPEFTVGELRRVYEALWGVVLDPRNFHRKVTGTPGFLVPSGGTTTRQGGRPAQLFRAGAATVLNPPMLRPEV
;
A
#
# COMPACT_ATOMS: atom_id res chain seq x y z
N MET A 1 -43.82 -11.37 18.32
CA MET A 1 -42.39 -11.30 18.71
C MET A 1 -42.22 -10.07 19.59
N PRO A 2 -41.42 -10.14 20.66
CA PRO A 2 -41.06 -8.94 21.41
C PRO A 2 -40.37 -7.93 20.48
N PRO A 3 -40.52 -6.61 20.73
CA PRO A 3 -39.83 -5.59 19.95
C PRO A 3 -38.31 -5.73 20.11
N TYR A 4 -37.58 -5.53 19.02
CA TYR A 4 -36.12 -5.56 19.04
C TYR A 4 -35.59 -4.35 19.84
N ASP A 5 -34.84 -4.62 20.91
CA ASP A 5 -34.14 -3.59 21.69
C ASP A 5 -32.66 -3.51 21.27
N PRO A 6 -32.26 -2.50 20.49
CA PRO A 6 -30.88 -2.37 20.03
C PRO A 6 -29.88 -2.17 21.18
N SER A 7 -30.31 -1.72 22.36
CA SER A 7 -29.43 -1.51 23.51
C SER A 7 -28.91 -2.81 24.14
N THR A 8 -29.51 -3.95 23.78
CA THR A 8 -29.02 -5.29 24.15
C THR A 8 -27.60 -5.54 23.64
N PHE A 9 -27.17 -4.81 22.61
CA PHE A 9 -25.83 -4.87 22.04
C PHE A 9 -25.13 -3.51 22.23
N PRO A 10 -24.14 -3.41 23.13
CA PRO A 10 -23.42 -2.16 23.33
C PRO A 10 -22.79 -1.68 22.01
N PRO A 11 -23.00 -0.42 21.60
CA PRO A 11 -22.40 0.10 20.39
C PRO A 11 -20.87 0.19 20.57
N PHE A 12 -20.15 -0.13 19.50
CA PHE A 12 -18.71 0.08 19.41
C PHE A 12 -18.38 0.94 18.19
N ALA A 13 -17.23 1.60 18.23
CA ALA A 13 -16.82 2.44 17.12
C ALA A 13 -16.20 1.61 16.00
N VAL A 14 -16.37 2.07 14.76
CA VAL A 14 -15.74 1.49 13.58
C VAL A 14 -14.76 2.50 13.00
N THR A 15 -13.58 2.01 12.65
CA THR A 15 -12.51 2.78 12.01
C THR A 15 -12.10 2.11 10.71
N VAL A 16 -11.45 2.86 9.83
CA VAL A 16 -10.70 2.32 8.70
C VAL A 16 -9.23 2.72 8.88
N ASP A 17 -8.33 1.78 8.61
CA ASP A 17 -6.88 2.00 8.60
C ASP A 17 -6.33 1.69 7.20
N LEU A 18 -5.41 2.50 6.70
CA LEU A 18 -4.85 2.38 5.35
C LEU A 18 -3.41 1.91 5.39
N VAL A 19 -3.15 0.75 4.81
CA VAL A 19 -1.79 0.33 4.43
C VAL A 19 -1.52 0.88 3.03
N VAL A 20 -0.96 2.09 2.94
CA VAL A 20 -0.59 2.69 1.66
C VAL A 20 0.86 2.34 1.34
N LEU A 21 1.08 1.56 0.29
CA LEU A 21 2.41 1.12 -0.15
C LEU A 21 2.81 1.73 -1.50
N THR A 22 4.09 2.04 -1.61
CA THR A 22 4.72 2.48 -2.85
C THR A 22 6.18 2.06 -2.89
N VAL A 23 6.81 2.06 -4.08
CA VAL A 23 8.24 1.77 -4.23
C VAL A 23 8.99 3.07 -4.45
N ARG A 24 9.87 3.46 -3.51
CA ARG A 24 10.71 4.67 -3.62
C ARG A 24 12.16 4.32 -3.44
N ARG A 25 13.03 4.85 -4.32
CA ARG A 25 14.49 4.63 -4.26
C ARG A 25 14.87 3.15 -4.07
N HIS A 26 14.16 2.26 -4.77
CA HIS A 26 14.35 0.80 -4.74
C HIS A 26 13.96 0.10 -3.43
N ALA A 27 13.24 0.77 -2.53
CA ALA A 27 12.70 0.17 -1.31
C ALA A 27 11.17 0.21 -1.32
N LEU A 28 10.55 -0.80 -0.72
CA LEU A 28 9.13 -0.78 -0.39
C LEU A 28 8.93 0.17 0.80
N CYS A 29 8.10 1.19 0.59
CA CYS A 29 7.78 2.19 1.60
C CYS A 29 6.29 2.16 1.93
N ALA A 30 5.96 2.47 3.19
CA ALA A 30 4.60 2.71 3.65
C ALA A 30 4.40 4.18 4.03
N LEU A 31 3.18 4.68 3.86
CA LEU A 31 2.77 5.96 4.42
C LEU A 31 2.50 5.80 5.91
N VAL A 32 3.06 6.70 6.71
CA VAL A 32 2.76 6.81 8.14
C VAL A 32 2.50 8.25 8.51
N VAL A 33 1.59 8.44 9.47
CA VAL A 33 1.20 9.74 10.03
C VAL A 33 1.57 9.83 11.51
N ARG A 34 2.00 11.00 11.96
CA ARG A 34 2.37 11.25 13.35
C ARG A 34 1.12 11.68 14.11
N ARG A 35 0.74 10.92 15.13
CA ARG A 35 -0.46 11.20 15.92
C ARG A 35 -0.34 12.53 16.67
N GLY A 36 -1.30 13.43 16.46
CA GLY A 36 -1.40 14.70 17.21
C GLY A 36 -2.04 14.57 18.59
N GLU A 37 -2.75 13.47 18.86
CA GLU A 37 -3.60 13.31 20.04
C GLU A 37 -3.31 12.02 20.83
N THR A 38 -3.66 12.02 22.12
CA THR A 38 -3.65 10.82 22.97
C THR A 38 -4.77 9.85 22.57
N PRO A 39 -4.59 8.52 22.73
CA PRO A 39 -3.39 7.80 23.16
C PRO A 39 -2.28 7.81 22.09
N PHE A 40 -1.06 7.43 22.45
CA PHE A 40 0.09 7.33 21.53
C PHE A 40 0.44 8.64 20.79
N GLN A 41 0.17 9.80 21.39
CA GLN A 41 0.55 11.10 20.85
C GLN A 41 2.05 11.11 20.52
N GLY A 42 2.39 11.67 19.36
CA GLY A 42 3.76 11.75 18.84
C GLY A 42 4.30 10.46 18.22
N ARG A 43 3.61 9.31 18.34
CA ARG A 43 3.97 8.07 17.64
C ARG A 43 3.47 8.07 16.20
N TRP A 44 4.16 7.30 15.37
CA TRP A 44 3.73 7.00 14.00
C TRP A 44 2.57 6.00 14.01
N ALA A 45 1.64 6.14 13.08
CA ALA A 45 0.51 5.26 12.86
C ALA A 45 0.27 5.13 11.36
N LEU A 46 -0.41 4.06 10.94
CA LEU A 46 -1.10 4.04 9.66
C LEU A 46 -2.13 5.19 9.59
N PRO A 47 -2.30 5.84 8.43
CA PRO A 47 -3.40 6.77 8.21
C PRO A 47 -4.75 6.07 8.34
N GLY A 48 -5.75 6.79 8.82
CA GLY A 48 -7.05 6.21 9.10
C GLY A 48 -7.87 7.06 10.07
N GLY A 49 -9.14 6.68 10.21
CA GLY A 49 -10.09 7.45 10.99
C GLY A 49 -11.39 6.71 11.24
N PHE A 50 -12.29 7.37 11.97
CA PHE A 50 -13.61 6.83 12.28
C PHE A 50 -14.53 6.89 11.06
N VAL A 51 -15.34 5.85 10.91
CA VAL A 51 -16.42 5.81 9.92
C VAL A 51 -17.52 6.78 10.37
N ARG A 52 -17.93 7.69 9.48
CA ARG A 52 -19.00 8.66 9.70
C ARG A 52 -20.37 8.00 9.55
N ALA A 53 -21.41 8.65 10.07
CA ALA A 53 -22.76 8.09 10.09
C ALA A 53 -23.41 7.95 8.70
N ASP A 54 -22.92 8.71 7.71
CA ASP A 54 -23.46 8.86 6.36
C ASP A 54 -22.56 8.24 5.28
N GLU A 55 -21.55 7.45 5.65
CA GLU A 55 -20.64 6.77 4.73
C GLU A 55 -20.55 5.26 5.00
N ASP A 56 -20.23 4.49 3.95
CA ASP A 56 -19.86 3.08 4.11
C ASP A 56 -18.34 2.93 4.31
N LEU A 57 -17.88 1.69 4.52
CA LEU A 57 -16.47 1.39 4.78
C LEU A 57 -15.54 1.75 3.61
N GLY A 58 -16.01 1.55 2.37
CA GLY A 58 -15.23 1.86 1.18
C GLY A 58 -15.12 3.36 0.95
N ALA A 59 -16.22 4.09 1.17
CA ALA A 59 -16.26 5.54 1.14
C ALA A 59 -15.37 6.15 2.24
N ALA A 60 -15.40 5.62 3.46
CA ALA A 60 -14.50 6.02 4.54
C ALA A 60 -13.03 5.80 4.13
N ALA A 61 -12.68 4.62 3.62
CA ALA A 61 -11.31 4.32 3.20
C ALA A 61 -10.83 5.24 2.05
N ALA A 62 -11.70 5.51 1.07
CA ALA A 62 -11.39 6.43 -0.03
C ALA A 62 -11.22 7.88 0.47
N ARG A 63 -12.05 8.32 1.41
CA ARG A 63 -11.94 9.65 2.03
C ARG A 63 -10.62 9.81 2.79
N GLU A 64 -10.30 8.88 3.68
CA GLU A 64 -9.03 8.89 4.43
C GLU A 64 -7.83 8.87 3.49
N LEU A 65 -7.91 8.12 2.38
CA LEU A 65 -6.85 8.08 1.38
C LEU A 65 -6.65 9.46 0.74
N VAL A 66 -7.74 10.13 0.34
CA VAL A 66 -7.69 11.47 -0.25
C VAL A 66 -7.20 12.50 0.77
N GLU A 67 -7.67 12.47 2.01
CA GLU A 67 -7.31 13.42 3.07
C GLU A 67 -5.80 13.37 3.36
N GLU A 68 -5.17 12.18 3.33
CA GLU A 68 -3.78 11.97 3.74
C GLU A 68 -2.77 12.00 2.57
N THR A 69 -3.21 11.68 1.36
CA THR A 69 -2.34 11.57 0.18
C THR A 69 -2.71 12.47 -0.98
N GLY A 70 -3.93 12.99 -1.00
CA GLY A 70 -4.52 13.65 -2.17
C GLY A 70 -4.83 12.69 -3.33
N LEU A 71 -4.76 11.37 -3.12
CA LEU A 71 -5.02 10.37 -4.17
C LEU A 71 -6.48 9.92 -4.17
N CYS A 72 -7.07 9.87 -5.35
CA CYS A 72 -8.36 9.20 -5.54
C CYS A 72 -8.16 7.68 -5.60
N ALA A 73 -9.10 6.91 -5.05
CA ALA A 73 -9.12 5.47 -5.25
C ALA A 73 -9.50 5.13 -6.71
N HIS A 74 -8.88 4.09 -7.27
CA HIS A 74 -9.33 3.45 -8.50
C HIS A 74 -10.22 2.24 -8.19
N ASP A 75 -11.16 1.98 -9.09
CA ASP A 75 -11.93 0.74 -9.09
C ASP A 75 -10.98 -0.45 -9.36
N PRO A 76 -10.91 -1.46 -8.45
CA PRO A 76 -10.07 -2.64 -8.63
C PRO A 76 -10.42 -3.48 -9.87
N ALA A 77 -11.60 -3.30 -10.49
CA ALA A 77 -12.01 -3.97 -11.72
C ALA A 77 -11.72 -3.17 -13.01
N ALA A 78 -11.34 -1.89 -12.90
CA ALA A 78 -11.08 -1.03 -14.04
C ALA A 78 -9.57 -0.93 -14.33
N PRO A 79 -9.14 -0.89 -15.62
CA PRO A 79 -7.76 -0.55 -15.94
C PRO A 79 -7.45 0.85 -15.38
N ALA A 80 -6.28 1.00 -14.74
CA ALA A 80 -5.84 2.25 -14.15
C ALA A 80 -5.67 3.33 -15.24
N VAL A 81 -6.73 4.09 -15.49
CA VAL A 81 -6.72 5.28 -16.35
C VAL A 81 -6.72 6.50 -15.42
N GLY A 82 -5.54 6.90 -14.93
CA GLY A 82 -5.38 8.09 -14.10
C GLY A 82 -4.38 7.94 -12.94
N ASN A 83 -4.32 8.96 -12.08
CA ASN A 83 -3.45 9.07 -10.90
C ASN A 83 -4.07 8.40 -9.64
N GLY A 84 -4.86 7.34 -9.79
CA GLY A 84 -5.53 6.71 -8.66
C GLY A 84 -4.75 5.53 -8.08
N ALA A 85 -5.00 5.25 -6.82
CA ALA A 85 -4.42 4.09 -6.14
C ALA A 85 -5.30 2.85 -6.33
N HIS A 86 -4.71 1.67 -6.52
CA HIS A 86 -5.43 0.41 -6.31
C HIS A 86 -5.84 0.33 -4.85
N LEU A 87 -7.13 0.26 -4.54
CA LEU A 87 -7.65 0.17 -3.18
C LEU A 87 -8.45 -1.13 -3.01
N GLU A 88 -8.14 -1.89 -1.97
CA GLU A 88 -8.91 -3.08 -1.61
C GLU A 88 -8.98 -3.29 -0.10
N GLN A 89 -10.02 -3.97 0.37
CA GLN A 89 -10.10 -4.36 1.77
C GLN A 89 -9.04 -5.43 2.09
N LEU A 90 -8.28 -5.22 3.15
CA LEU A 90 -7.23 -6.13 3.61
C LEU A 90 -7.81 -7.20 4.55
N ALA A 91 -8.30 -6.76 5.71
CA ALA A 91 -8.82 -7.57 6.80
C ALA A 91 -9.55 -6.69 7.84
N THR A 92 -10.26 -7.33 8.76
CA THR A 92 -10.93 -6.68 9.88
C THR A 92 -10.27 -7.06 11.20
N TYR A 93 -9.95 -6.05 12.02
CA TYR A 93 -9.26 -6.19 13.30
C TYR A 93 -10.21 -5.77 14.42
N GLY A 94 -10.57 -6.74 15.28
CA GLY A 94 -11.60 -6.55 16.29
C GLY A 94 -11.20 -7.02 17.68
N ASP A 95 -9.90 -7.17 17.96
CA ASP A 95 -9.44 -7.53 19.30
C ASP A 95 -9.96 -6.50 20.33
N PRO A 96 -10.59 -6.93 21.45
CA PRO A 96 -11.20 -6.01 22.40
C PRO A 96 -10.23 -4.99 23.01
N GLY A 97 -8.93 -5.30 23.08
CA GLY A 97 -7.90 -4.47 23.70
C GLY A 97 -7.05 -3.68 22.70
N ARG A 98 -7.36 -3.73 21.39
CA ARG A 98 -6.54 -3.05 20.36
C ARG A 98 -6.49 -1.54 20.53
N ASP A 99 -7.56 -0.94 21.04
CA ASP A 99 -7.67 0.49 21.31
C ASP A 99 -7.98 0.70 22.80
N PRO A 100 -7.15 1.46 23.54
CA PRO A 100 -7.35 1.67 24.96
C PRO A 100 -8.51 2.63 25.29
N ARG A 101 -9.09 3.32 24.30
CA ARG A 101 -10.17 4.31 24.51
C ARG A 101 -11.52 3.65 24.72
N MET A 102 -11.86 2.68 23.88
CA MET A 102 -13.16 2.00 23.84
C MET A 102 -13.08 0.76 22.95
N ARG A 103 -14.16 -0.02 22.86
CA ARG A 103 -14.23 -1.06 21.83
C ARG A 103 -14.22 -0.41 20.45
N VAL A 104 -13.19 -0.73 19.67
CA VAL A 104 -13.05 -0.29 18.27
C VAL A 104 -12.83 -1.51 17.39
N VAL A 105 -13.54 -1.57 16.28
CA VAL A 105 -13.26 -2.48 15.17
C VAL A 105 -12.65 -1.66 14.04
N SER A 106 -11.49 -2.07 13.53
CA SER A 106 -10.88 -1.45 12.35
C SER A 106 -11.04 -2.34 11.13
N VAL A 107 -11.48 -1.75 10.02
CA VAL A 107 -11.51 -2.38 8.71
C VAL A 107 -10.36 -1.83 7.89
N ALA A 108 -9.26 -2.57 7.84
CA ALA A 108 -8.08 -2.10 7.15
C ALA A 108 -8.18 -2.29 5.64
N HIS A 109 -7.60 -1.37 4.88
CA HIS A 109 -7.52 -1.42 3.43
C HIS A 109 -6.06 -1.34 2.97
N LEU A 110 -5.74 -2.02 1.88
CA LEU A 110 -4.46 -1.95 1.18
C LEU A 110 -4.61 -1.00 0.00
N ALA A 111 -3.78 0.03 -0.04
CA ALA A 111 -3.68 0.96 -1.15
C ALA A 111 -2.29 0.83 -1.82
N LEU A 112 -2.25 0.63 -3.13
CA LEU A 112 -1.01 0.56 -3.90
C LEU A 112 -1.01 1.64 -4.97
N ALA A 113 0.06 2.42 -5.05
CA ALA A 113 0.15 3.47 -6.06
C ALA A 113 1.59 3.79 -6.48
N PRO A 114 1.78 4.28 -7.72
CA PRO A 114 3.10 4.54 -8.26
C PRO A 114 3.62 5.92 -7.81
N ASP A 115 4.91 5.98 -7.49
CA ASP A 115 5.70 7.22 -7.28
C ASP A 115 4.92 8.39 -6.69
N LEU A 116 4.31 8.14 -5.53
CA LEU A 116 3.42 9.09 -4.90
C LEU A 116 4.17 10.37 -4.50
N PRO A 117 3.57 11.56 -4.71
CA PRO A 117 4.18 12.81 -4.29
C PRO A 117 4.48 12.78 -2.79
N ALA A 118 5.35 13.68 -2.33
CA ALA A 118 5.53 13.88 -0.90
C ALA A 118 4.16 14.11 -0.24
N PRO A 119 3.86 13.41 0.87
CA PRO A 119 2.53 13.45 1.46
C PRO A 119 2.21 14.89 1.86
N ARG A 120 1.00 15.34 1.51
CA ARG A 120 0.50 16.64 1.90
C ARG A 120 -0.18 16.49 3.25
N ALA A 121 0.60 16.57 4.31
CA ALA A 121 0.03 16.80 5.62
C ALA A 121 -0.72 18.14 5.61
N GLY A 122 -1.99 18.13 6.06
CA GLY A 122 -2.69 19.36 6.38
C GLY A 122 -1.93 20.13 7.46
N GLY A 123 -1.30 21.25 7.07
CA GLY A 123 -0.67 22.21 7.98
C GLY A 123 0.83 22.04 8.17
N ASP A 124 1.31 20.87 8.60
CA ASP A 124 2.72 20.66 8.95
C ASP A 124 3.34 19.53 8.14
N ALA A 125 4.29 19.85 7.26
CA ALA A 125 5.04 18.88 6.43
C ALA A 125 5.79 17.78 7.21
N ASN A 126 5.72 17.79 8.55
CA ASN A 126 6.32 16.83 9.47
C ASN A 126 5.32 15.81 10.06
N SER A 127 4.01 15.89 9.76
CA SER A 127 3.01 14.97 10.31
C SER A 127 2.71 13.75 9.45
N ALA A 128 3.27 13.64 8.24
CA ALA A 128 3.16 12.46 7.38
C ALA A 128 4.48 12.19 6.64
N ARG A 129 4.86 10.92 6.46
CA ARG A 129 6.05 10.56 5.68
C ARG A 129 5.96 9.19 5.04
N TRP A 130 6.74 9.01 3.97
CA TRP A 130 7.09 7.70 3.44
C TRP A 130 8.26 7.12 4.22
N ALA A 131 8.05 6.00 4.92
CA ALA A 131 9.09 5.27 5.63
C ALA A 131 9.29 3.89 5.03
N SER A 132 10.53 3.37 5.07
CA SER A 132 10.82 2.00 4.62
C SER A 132 10.03 0.99 5.45
N VAL A 133 9.45 -0.02 4.80
CA VAL A 133 8.79 -1.12 5.51
C VAL A 133 9.79 -1.86 6.41
N GLU A 134 11.05 -1.97 5.97
CA GLU A 134 12.12 -2.55 6.78
C GLU A 134 12.37 -1.75 8.07
N ASP A 135 12.35 -0.41 8.00
CA ASP A 135 12.54 0.46 9.18
C ASP A 135 11.34 0.37 10.15
N LEU A 136 10.12 0.20 9.60
CA LEU A 136 8.88 0.16 10.36
C LEU A 136 8.64 -1.19 11.05
N LEU A 137 9.02 -2.30 10.42
CA LEU A 137 8.81 -3.66 10.91
C LEU A 137 10.09 -4.32 11.47
N GLY A 138 11.26 -3.70 11.28
CA GLY A 138 12.55 -4.26 11.66
C GLY A 138 12.74 -4.42 13.17
N PRO A 139 13.53 -5.42 13.60
CA PRO A 139 13.80 -5.67 15.01
C PRO A 139 14.52 -4.49 15.66
N GLY A 140 13.89 -3.91 16.68
CA GLY A 140 14.49 -2.85 17.51
C GLY A 140 14.03 -1.43 17.19
N GLY A 141 13.09 -1.22 16.27
CA GLY A 141 12.62 0.13 15.95
C GLY A 141 13.81 1.01 15.56
N GLY A 142 14.42 0.68 14.42
CA GLY A 142 15.67 1.30 13.98
C GLY A 142 15.66 2.82 14.08
N TYR A 143 16.82 3.41 14.36
CA TYR A 143 17.01 4.84 14.17
C TYR A 143 16.62 5.19 12.74
N THR A 144 15.77 6.19 12.56
CA THR A 144 15.64 6.78 11.22
C THR A 144 17.01 7.30 10.79
N ARG A 145 17.22 7.46 9.48
CA ARG A 145 18.43 8.12 8.93
C ARG A 145 18.69 9.51 9.55
N ASP A 146 17.67 10.08 10.20
CA ASP A 146 17.63 11.37 10.87
C ASP A 146 17.80 11.29 12.41
N GLY A 147 18.09 10.10 12.97
CA GLY A 147 18.44 9.90 14.38
C GLY A 147 17.26 9.78 15.35
N GLU A 148 16.01 9.70 14.88
CA GLU A 148 14.83 9.54 15.73
C GLU A 148 14.61 8.04 16.03
N GLN A 149 14.44 7.70 17.32
CA GLN A 149 14.20 6.33 17.77
C GLN A 149 12.83 5.87 17.25
N SER A 150 12.77 4.80 16.44
CA SER A 150 11.50 4.34 15.87
C SER A 150 10.71 3.62 16.96
N ALA A 151 9.91 4.39 17.71
CA ALA A 151 8.91 3.81 18.58
C ALA A 151 7.98 2.91 17.76
N PRO A 152 7.51 1.77 18.31
CA PRO A 152 6.53 0.92 17.64
C PRO A 152 5.34 1.75 17.17
N LEU A 153 4.80 1.40 15.99
CA LEU A 153 3.58 2.01 15.48
C LEU A 153 2.48 1.98 16.56
N ALA A 154 1.63 3.01 16.57
CA ALA A 154 0.53 3.11 17.53
C ALA A 154 -0.44 1.93 17.40
N PHE A 155 -1.10 1.59 18.51
CA PHE A 155 -2.07 0.48 18.57
C PHE A 155 -1.48 -0.85 18.08
N ASP A 156 -2.22 -1.58 17.24
CA ASP A 156 -1.82 -2.82 16.57
C ASP A 156 -1.35 -2.57 15.12
N HIS A 157 -1.02 -1.33 14.74
CA HIS A 157 -0.77 -0.97 13.32
C HIS A 157 0.46 -1.64 12.73
N ALA A 158 1.42 -2.09 13.55
CA ALA A 158 2.54 -2.92 13.08
C ALA A 158 2.06 -4.26 12.51
N LYS A 159 1.06 -4.89 13.16
CA LYS A 159 0.44 -6.11 12.64
C LYS A 159 -0.33 -5.83 11.35
N ILE A 160 -1.10 -4.75 11.31
CA ILE A 160 -1.88 -4.37 10.12
C ILE A 160 -0.96 -4.13 8.93
N LEU A 161 0.17 -3.44 9.15
CA LEU A 161 1.18 -3.19 8.13
C LEU A 161 1.82 -4.49 7.64
N ASP A 162 2.23 -5.39 8.54
CA ASP A 162 2.83 -6.68 8.19
C ASP A 162 1.88 -7.53 7.33
N ASP A 163 0.62 -7.65 7.75
CA ASP A 163 -0.44 -8.35 7.01
C ASP A 163 -0.65 -7.72 5.60
N GLY A 164 -0.59 -6.39 5.50
CA GLY A 164 -0.73 -5.66 4.24
C GLY A 164 0.47 -5.84 3.29
N VAL A 165 1.69 -5.89 3.83
CA VAL A 165 2.91 -6.16 3.07
C VAL A 165 2.90 -7.58 2.52
N GLU A 166 2.54 -8.58 3.32
CA GLU A 166 2.43 -9.96 2.85
C GLU A 166 1.29 -10.14 1.84
N ARG A 167 0.17 -9.41 1.99
CA ARG A 167 -0.87 -9.37 0.97
C ARG A 167 -0.33 -8.85 -0.36
N ALA A 168 0.42 -7.75 -0.35
CA ALA A 168 0.99 -7.17 -1.56
C ALA A 168 2.01 -8.13 -2.22
N ARG A 169 2.90 -8.74 -1.41
CA ARG A 169 3.90 -9.72 -1.86
C ARG A 169 3.26 -10.95 -2.52
N SER A 170 2.24 -11.50 -1.90
CA SER A 170 1.52 -12.67 -2.42
C SER A 170 0.78 -12.32 -3.72
N LYS A 171 0.14 -11.15 -3.76
CA LYS A 171 -0.74 -10.78 -4.87
C LYS A 171 -0.01 -10.54 -6.19
N ILE A 172 1.22 -10.03 -6.15
CA ILE A 172 2.02 -9.87 -7.37
C ILE A 172 2.51 -11.21 -7.95
N GLU A 173 2.39 -12.33 -7.22
CA GLU A 173 2.77 -13.63 -7.78
C GLU A 173 1.80 -14.09 -8.87
N TYR A 174 0.52 -13.74 -8.75
CA TYR A 174 -0.54 -14.23 -9.62
C TYR A 174 -1.33 -13.11 -10.31
N SER A 175 -0.97 -11.84 -10.12
CA SER A 175 -1.66 -10.71 -10.75
C SER A 175 -0.71 -9.70 -11.36
N SER A 176 -1.23 -8.86 -12.26
CA SER A 176 -0.47 -7.76 -12.88
C SER A 176 -0.27 -6.56 -11.94
N LEU A 177 -0.65 -6.68 -10.67
CA LEU A 177 -0.70 -5.58 -9.70
C LEU A 177 0.65 -4.87 -9.48
N ALA A 178 1.78 -5.54 -9.74
CA ALA A 178 3.09 -4.89 -9.72
C ALA A 178 3.18 -3.68 -10.66
N THR A 179 2.38 -3.64 -11.73
CA THR A 179 2.32 -2.49 -12.64
C THR A 179 1.69 -1.25 -12.00
N ALA A 180 0.89 -1.42 -10.93
CA ALA A 180 0.34 -0.31 -10.16
C ALA A 180 1.41 0.49 -9.39
N PHE A 181 2.64 -0.03 -9.26
CA PHE A 181 3.78 0.72 -8.70
C PHE A 181 4.60 1.44 -9.78
N CYS A 182 4.27 1.26 -11.06
CA CYS A 182 4.98 1.87 -12.18
C CYS A 182 4.26 3.13 -12.70
N PRO A 183 5.00 4.10 -13.26
CA PRO A 183 4.39 5.21 -14.01
C PRO A 183 3.60 4.70 -15.23
N PRO A 184 2.75 5.53 -15.88
CA PRO A 184 1.93 5.10 -17.02
C PRO A 184 2.74 4.43 -18.16
N GLU A 185 4.00 4.84 -18.35
CA GLU A 185 4.95 4.20 -19.25
C GLU A 185 6.24 3.82 -18.51
N PHE A 186 6.57 2.54 -18.54
CA PHE A 186 7.70 1.96 -17.82
C PHE A 186 8.47 0.95 -18.66
N THR A 187 9.70 0.68 -18.26
CA THR A 187 10.58 -0.34 -18.83
C THR A 187 10.43 -1.63 -18.05
N VAL A 188 10.76 -2.77 -18.68
CA VAL A 188 10.88 -4.06 -17.97
C VAL A 188 11.86 -3.97 -16.79
N GLY A 189 12.91 -3.14 -16.91
CA GLY A 189 13.86 -2.87 -15.84
C GLY A 189 13.24 -2.14 -14.64
N GLU A 190 12.34 -1.19 -14.86
CA GLU A 190 11.56 -0.53 -13.79
C GLU A 190 10.65 -1.53 -13.09
N LEU A 191 9.89 -2.31 -13.86
CA LEU A 191 9.00 -3.32 -13.31
C LEU A 191 9.77 -4.37 -12.50
N ARG A 192 10.93 -4.83 -12.99
CA ARG A 192 11.79 -5.76 -12.25
C ARG A 192 12.15 -5.21 -10.88
N ARG A 193 12.53 -3.93 -10.79
CA ARG A 193 12.89 -3.30 -9.51
C ARG A 193 11.72 -3.19 -8.54
N VAL A 194 10.48 -3.09 -9.03
CA VAL A 194 9.29 -3.18 -8.19
C VAL A 194 9.18 -4.59 -7.57
N TYR A 195 9.33 -5.64 -8.37
CA TYR A 195 9.31 -7.02 -7.85
C TYR A 195 10.44 -7.27 -6.86
N GLU A 196 11.66 -6.82 -7.17
CA GLU A 196 12.81 -6.94 -6.25
C GLU A 196 12.56 -6.21 -4.93
N ALA A 197 11.98 -5.01 -4.96
CA ALA A 197 11.65 -4.23 -3.76
C ALA A 197 10.54 -4.89 -2.91
N LEU A 198 9.53 -5.48 -3.55
CA LEU A 198 8.44 -6.17 -2.85
C LEU A 198 8.91 -7.49 -2.23
N TRP A 199 9.64 -8.31 -2.99
CA TRP A 199 10.08 -9.63 -2.55
C TRP A 199 11.39 -9.64 -1.75
N GLY A 200 12.17 -8.57 -1.79
CA GLY A 200 13.46 -8.48 -1.10
C GLY A 200 14.54 -9.38 -1.69
N VAL A 201 14.44 -9.70 -2.98
CA VAL A 201 15.38 -10.59 -3.69
C VAL A 201 15.86 -9.94 -4.99
N VAL A 202 17.03 -10.36 -5.47
CA VAL A 202 17.53 -9.94 -6.79
C VAL A 202 17.05 -10.93 -7.85
N LEU A 203 16.44 -10.41 -8.92
CA LEU A 203 15.88 -11.22 -9.99
C LEU A 203 16.80 -11.22 -11.21
N ASP A 204 16.98 -12.39 -11.84
CA ASP A 204 17.72 -12.51 -13.09
C ASP A 204 17.05 -11.66 -14.20
N PRO A 205 17.75 -10.66 -14.77
CA PRO A 205 17.14 -9.75 -15.74
C PRO A 205 16.62 -10.44 -17.01
N ARG A 206 17.28 -11.49 -17.49
CA ARG A 206 16.92 -12.16 -18.76
C ARG A 206 15.69 -13.03 -18.59
N ASN A 207 15.65 -13.82 -17.52
CA ASN A 207 14.51 -14.67 -17.16
C ASN A 207 13.29 -13.82 -16.85
N PHE A 208 13.45 -12.75 -16.06
CA PHE A 208 12.37 -11.82 -15.78
C PHE A 208 11.82 -11.20 -17.06
N HIS A 209 12.70 -10.67 -17.93
CA HIS A 209 12.28 -10.09 -19.21
C HIS A 209 11.48 -11.09 -20.04
N ARG A 210 12.02 -12.29 -20.27
CA ARG A 210 11.33 -13.35 -21.04
C ARG A 210 9.96 -13.67 -20.45
N LYS A 211 9.85 -13.75 -19.13
CA LYS A 211 8.61 -14.07 -18.42
C LYS A 211 7.56 -12.96 -18.61
N VAL A 212 7.91 -11.71 -18.33
CA VAL A 212 6.92 -10.62 -18.37
C VAL A 212 6.49 -10.25 -19.79
N THR A 213 7.40 -10.29 -20.77
CA THR A 213 7.04 -10.02 -22.18
C THR A 213 6.38 -11.21 -22.87
N GLY A 214 6.61 -12.42 -22.37
CA GLY A 214 6.00 -13.64 -22.88
C GLY A 214 4.61 -13.94 -22.29
N THR A 215 4.22 -13.24 -21.21
CA THR A 215 2.91 -13.44 -20.58
C THR A 215 1.83 -12.65 -21.31
N PRO A 216 0.84 -13.30 -21.95
CA PRO A 216 -0.17 -12.62 -22.75
C PRO A 216 -0.95 -11.58 -21.94
N GLY A 217 -1.10 -10.38 -22.49
CA GLY A 217 -1.88 -9.31 -21.87
C GLY A 217 -1.27 -8.69 -20.62
N PHE A 218 -0.08 -9.11 -20.18
CA PHE A 218 0.57 -8.49 -19.02
C PHE A 218 1.14 -7.11 -19.34
N LEU A 219 1.88 -7.01 -20.45
CA LEU A 219 2.50 -5.76 -20.91
C LEU A 219 2.12 -5.47 -22.35
N VAL A 220 1.90 -4.20 -22.67
CA VAL A 220 1.65 -3.72 -24.03
C VAL A 220 2.77 -2.75 -24.44
N PRO A 221 3.45 -2.97 -25.58
CA PRO A 221 4.42 -2.01 -26.09
C PRO A 221 3.78 -0.63 -26.32
N SER A 222 4.43 0.42 -25.83
CA SER A 222 3.97 1.81 -26.04
C SER A 222 4.46 2.40 -27.38
N GLY A 223 5.39 1.72 -28.06
CA GLY A 223 6.04 2.19 -29.29
C GLY A 223 7.27 3.08 -29.06
N GLY A 224 7.53 3.52 -27.82
CA GLY A 224 8.68 4.36 -27.47
C GLY A 224 9.89 3.59 -26.92
N THR A 225 11.02 4.29 -26.83
CA THR A 225 12.19 3.86 -26.06
C THR A 225 12.68 4.97 -25.15
N THR A 226 13.46 4.64 -24.13
CA THR A 226 14.04 5.60 -23.20
C THR A 226 15.48 5.26 -22.84
N THR A 227 16.29 6.28 -22.56
CA THR A 227 17.66 6.14 -22.04
C THR A 227 17.77 6.61 -20.58
N ARG A 228 16.63 6.80 -19.88
CA ARG A 228 16.60 7.35 -18.51
C ARG A 228 17.32 6.51 -17.45
N GLN A 229 17.59 5.23 -17.74
CA GLN A 229 18.37 4.34 -16.87
C GLN A 229 19.84 4.21 -17.31
N GLY A 230 20.27 5.03 -18.28
CA GLY A 230 21.57 4.91 -18.93
C GLY A 230 21.67 3.74 -19.90
N GLY A 231 22.75 3.69 -20.67
CA GLY A 231 23.03 2.61 -21.61
C GLY A 231 22.21 2.65 -22.90
N ARG A 232 21.93 1.46 -23.47
CA ARG A 232 21.17 1.33 -24.72
C ARG A 232 19.70 1.72 -24.52
N PRO A 233 19.03 2.31 -25.52
CA PRO A 233 17.60 2.61 -25.44
C PRO A 233 16.78 1.38 -25.03
N ALA A 234 16.02 1.49 -23.95
CA ALA A 234 15.13 0.46 -23.44
C ALA A 234 13.71 0.70 -23.92
N GLN A 235 13.01 -0.36 -24.34
CA GLN A 235 11.62 -0.27 -24.80
C GLN A 235 10.67 0.11 -23.65
N LEU A 236 9.71 0.99 -23.96
CA LEU A 236 8.66 1.40 -23.04
C LEU A 236 7.40 0.54 -23.23
N PHE A 237 6.79 0.17 -22.12
CA PHE A 237 5.56 -0.62 -22.02
C PHE A 237 4.53 0.12 -21.16
N ARG A 238 3.27 -0.27 -21.33
CA ARG A 238 2.15 0.06 -20.44
C ARG A 238 1.59 -1.22 -19.83
N ALA A 239 0.85 -1.09 -18.74
CA ALA A 239 0.07 -2.20 -18.19
C ALA A 239 -0.90 -2.71 -19.26
N GLY A 240 -0.96 -4.02 -19.45
CA GLY A 240 -1.96 -4.65 -20.30
C GLY A 240 -3.25 -4.97 -19.54
N ALA A 241 -4.23 -5.56 -20.23
CA ALA A 241 -5.54 -5.85 -19.66
C ALA A 241 -5.60 -7.11 -18.78
N ALA A 242 -4.53 -7.91 -18.72
CA ALA A 242 -4.52 -9.10 -17.88
C ALA A 242 -4.51 -8.69 -16.40
N THR A 243 -5.46 -9.20 -15.63
CA THR A 243 -5.49 -9.04 -14.16
C THR A 243 -4.88 -10.24 -13.44
N VAL A 244 -4.83 -11.41 -14.10
CA VAL A 244 -4.25 -12.65 -13.60
C VAL A 244 -3.07 -13.08 -14.48
N LEU A 245 -1.99 -13.56 -13.86
CA LEU A 245 -0.81 -14.06 -14.55
C LEU A 245 -0.88 -15.59 -14.66
N ASN A 246 -0.83 -16.10 -15.89
CA ASN A 246 -0.72 -17.53 -16.16
C ASN A 246 0.40 -17.80 -17.18
N PRO A 247 1.48 -18.52 -16.80
CA PRO A 247 1.74 -19.08 -15.48
C PRO A 247 2.15 -17.99 -14.46
N PRO A 248 1.92 -18.20 -13.15
CA PRO A 248 2.29 -17.23 -12.11
C PRO A 248 3.80 -16.94 -12.08
N MET A 249 4.18 -15.83 -11.45
CA MET A 249 5.55 -15.46 -11.13
C MET A 249 5.78 -15.70 -9.65
N LEU A 250 6.29 -16.88 -9.31
CA LEU A 250 6.51 -17.24 -7.92
C LEU A 250 7.68 -16.46 -7.33
N ARG A 251 7.52 -16.06 -6.06
CA ARG A 251 8.62 -15.52 -5.28
C ARG A 251 9.69 -16.60 -5.13
N PRO A 252 10.97 -16.30 -5.42
CA PRO A 252 12.06 -17.24 -5.16
C PRO A 252 12.11 -17.61 -3.67
N GLU A 253 12.26 -18.90 -3.37
CA GLU A 253 12.61 -19.35 -2.03
C GLU A 253 14.03 -18.86 -1.72
N VAL A 254 14.21 -18.26 -0.54
CA VAL A 254 15.51 -17.78 -0.03
C VAL A 254 16.14 -18.86 0.84
#